data_AF-A0A7X6ZEV7-F1
#
_entry.id   AF-A0A7X6ZEV7-F1
#
_cell.length_a   1.000
_cell.length_b   1.000
_cell.length_c   1.000
_cell.angle_alpha   90.00
_cell.angle_beta   90.00
_cell.angle_gamma   90.00
#
_symmetry.space_group_name_H-M   'P 1'
#
loop_
_entity.id
_entity.type
_entity.pdbx_description
1 polymer ?
#
loop_
_entity_poly.entity_id
_entity_poly.type
_entity_poly.pdbx_seq_one_letter_code
_entity_poly.pdbx_strand_id
1 'polypeptide(L)' 'MQEYSFEKSYAMLEKAKQWIPNGIYGPRTPAFLTYGSYPCFLTRGKGSHIWDVDGNEYIDYM' A
#
# COMPACT_ATOMS: atom_id res chain seq x y z
N MET A 1 12.35 11.78 -12.94
CA MET A 1 12.00 10.92 -11.80
C MET A 1 10.61 10.39 -12.08
N GLN A 2 10.38 9.08 -11.89
CA GLN A 2 9.03 8.54 -11.98
C GLN A 2 8.29 8.95 -10.71
N GLU A 3 7.16 9.64 -10.85
CA GLU A 3 6.31 10.00 -9.73
C GLU A 3 5.53 8.76 -9.27
N TYR A 4 5.55 8.49 -7.96
CA TYR A 4 4.72 7.43 -7.39
C TYR A 4 3.26 7.87 -7.33
N SER A 5 2.36 6.97 -7.72
CA SER A 5 0.91 7.15 -7.57
C SER A 5 0.36 6.13 -6.59
N PHE A 6 -0.65 6.51 -5.80
CA PHE A 6 -1.26 5.65 -4.79
C PHE A 6 -2.80 5.57 -4.92
N GLU A 7 -3.33 5.96 -6.08
CA GLU A 7 -4.78 6.06 -6.29
C GLU A 7 -5.50 4.72 -6.12
N LYS A 8 -4.96 3.64 -6.68
CA LYS A 8 -5.55 2.30 -6.55
C LYS A 8 -5.40 1.78 -5.13
N SER A 9 -4.25 2.01 -4.50
CA SER A 9 -4.03 1.68 -3.09
C SER A 9 -5.11 2.29 -2.19
N TYR A 10 -5.40 3.59 -2.34
CA TYR A 10 -6.42 4.25 -1.52
C TYR A 10 -7.85 3.85 -1.88
N ALA A 11 -8.17 3.65 -3.16
CA ALA A 11 -9.47 3.13 -3.57
C ALA A 11 -9.76 1.75 -2.96
N MET A 12 -8.75 0.86 -2.94
CA MET A 12 -8.84 -0.44 -2.29
C MET A 12 -8.96 -0.32 -0.77
N LEU A 13 -8.27 0.63 -0.15
CA LEU A 13 -8.33 0.85 1.30
C LEU A 13 -9.74 1.29 1.72
N GLU A 14 -10.35 2.24 1.00
CA GLU A 14 -11.73 2.67 1.26
C GLU A 14 -12.74 1.53 1.11
N LYS A 15 -12.55 0.66 0.11
CA LYS A 15 -13.36 -0.54 -0.04
C LYS A 15 -13.16 -1.52 1.12
N ALA A 16 -11.91 -1.72 1.56
CA ALA A 16 -11.58 -2.65 2.63
C ALA A 16 -12.14 -2.20 4.00
N LYS A 17 -12.24 -0.88 4.24
CA LYS A 17 -12.84 -0.31 5.47
C LYS A 17 -14.30 -0.70 5.69
N GLN A 18 -15.01 -1.16 4.66
CA GLN A 18 -16.38 -1.67 4.79
C GLN A 18 -16.46 -3.03 5.52
N TRP A 19 -15.34 -3.75 5.59
CA TRP A 19 -15.28 -5.13 6.09
C TRP A 19 -14.30 -5.31 7.24
N ILE A 20 -13.18 -4.57 7.22
CA ILE A 20 -12.09 -4.67 8.20
C ILE A 20 -11.93 -3.31 8.90
N PRO A 21 -11.89 -3.25 10.24
CA PRO A 21 -11.58 -2.02 10.96
C PRO A 21 -10.28 -1.39 10.44
N ASN A 22 -10.35 -0.12 10.06
CA ASN A 22 -9.24 0.63 9.43
C ASN A 22 -8.71 0.03 8.11
N GLY A 23 -9.45 -0.87 7.46
CA GLY A 23 -9.17 -1.46 6.15
C GLY A 23 -8.03 -2.49 6.10
N ILE A 24 -7.19 -2.57 7.15
CA ILE A 24 -6.07 -3.52 7.25
C ILE A 24 -6.01 -4.08 8.67
N TYR A 25 -5.87 -5.40 8.78
CA TYR A 25 -5.74 -6.08 10.06
C TYR A 25 -4.37 -5.85 10.71
N GLY A 26 -4.35 -5.75 12.04
CA GLY A 26 -3.13 -5.65 12.85
C GLY A 26 -2.50 -4.25 12.86
N PRO A 27 -1.26 -4.11 13.36
CA PRO A 27 -0.59 -2.82 13.54
C PRO A 27 -0.12 -2.19 12.23
N ARG A 28 -0.25 -2.90 11.09
CA ARG A 28 0.17 -2.47 9.75
C ARG A 28 -0.83 -1.52 9.09
N THR A 29 -1.75 -0.95 9.86
CA THR A 29 -2.73 -0.01 9.34
C THR A 29 -2.06 1.30 8.89
N PRO A 30 -2.45 1.84 7.74
CA PRO A 30 -1.94 3.09 7.22
C PRO A 30 -2.40 4.32 8.01
N ALA A 31 -3.29 4.16 8.99
CA ALA A 31 -3.93 5.26 9.71
C ALA A 31 -2.95 6.19 10.46
N PHE A 32 -1.76 5.71 10.83
CA PHE A 32 -0.74 6.48 11.54
C PHE A 32 0.31 7.11 10.62
N LEU A 33 0.23 6.88 9.31
CA LEU A 33 1.22 7.30 8.33
C LEU A 33 0.71 8.50 7.53
N THR A 34 1.61 9.26 6.89
CA THR A 34 1.25 10.42 6.08
C THR A 34 0.52 10.00 4.81
N TYR A 35 -0.71 10.48 4.63
CA TYR A 35 -1.48 10.20 3.40
C TYR A 35 -0.68 10.54 2.14
N GLY A 36 -0.69 9.66 1.15
CA GLY A 36 0.03 9.81 -0.11
C GLY A 36 1.52 9.45 -0.06
N SER A 37 2.03 8.83 1.01
CA SER A 37 3.47 8.54 1.16
C SER A 37 3.86 7.06 1.18
N TYR A 38 2.91 6.13 1.18
CA TYR A 38 3.19 4.69 1.27
C TYR A 38 2.13 3.86 0.52
N PRO A 39 2.50 2.67 0.00
CA PRO A 39 1.54 1.74 -0.58
C PRO A 39 0.70 1.05 0.50
N CYS A 40 -0.61 0.92 0.27
CA CYS A 40 -1.49 0.19 1.19
C CYS A 40 -1.53 -1.32 0.88
N PHE A 41 -1.31 -1.70 -0.37
CA PHE A 41 -1.44 -3.09 -0.85
C PHE A 41 -0.32 -3.44 -1.83
N LEU A 42 0.19 -4.67 -1.72
CA LEU A 42 1.22 -5.21 -2.60
C LEU A 42 0.60 -6.22 -3.58
N THR A 43 1.10 -6.25 -4.82
CA THR A 43 0.63 -7.20 -5.84
C THR A 43 1.59 -8.37 -6.06
N ARG A 44 2.90 -8.13 -5.99
CA ARG A 44 3.92 -9.18 -6.17
C ARG A 44 5.25 -8.81 -5.52
N GLY A 45 6.07 -9.83 -5.30
CA GLY A 45 7.46 -9.69 -4.88
C GLY A 45 8.37 -10.65 -5.66
N LYS A 46 9.64 -10.26 -5.84
CA LYS A 46 10.68 -11.07 -6.51
C LYS A 46 12.04 -10.66 -5.96
N GLY A 47 12.70 -11.58 -5.23
CA GLY A 47 13.96 -11.26 -4.55
C GLY A 47 13.73 -10.12 -3.54
N SER A 48 14.59 -9.10 -3.58
CA SER A 48 14.49 -7.90 -2.75
C SER A 48 13.55 -6.82 -3.30
N HIS A 49 12.79 -7.12 -4.37
CA HIS A 49 11.91 -6.15 -5.02
C HIS A 49 10.44 -6.50 -4.78
N ILE A 50 9.65 -5.48 -4.44
CA ILE A 50 8.20 -5.59 -4.29
C ILE A 50 7.51 -4.54 -5.14
N TRP A 51 6.30 -4.86 -5.60
CA TRP A 51 5.46 -3.95 -6.37
C TRP A 51 4.12 -3.79 -5.68
N ASP A 52 3.63 -2.55 -5.62
CA ASP A 52 2.29 -2.25 -5.15
C ASP A 52 1.24 -2.43 -6.26
N VAL A 53 -0.03 -2.21 -5.89
CA VAL A 53 -1.17 -2.28 -6.82
C VAL A 53 -1.19 -1.14 -7.85
N ASP A 54 -0.44 -0.07 -7.59
CA ASP A 54 -0.28 1.08 -8.47
C ASP A 54 0.84 0.85 -9.51
N GLY A 55 1.69 -0.15 -9.29
CA GLY A 55 2.81 -0.53 -10.16
C GLY A 55 4.14 0.09 -9.73
N ASN A 56 4.19 0.77 -8.59
CA ASN A 56 5.43 1.30 -8.04
C ASN A 56 6.29 0.16 -7.53
N GLU A 57 7.60 0.27 -7.77
CA GLU A 57 8.60 -0.71 -7.34
C GLU A 57 9.40 -0.17 -6.15
N TYR A 58 9.63 -1.05 -5.18
CA TYR A 58 10.38 -0.75 -3.97
C TYR A 58 11.43 -1.84 -3.71
N ILE A 59 12.54 -1.44 -3.09
CA ILE A 59 13.44 -2.38 -2.43
C ILE A 59 12.88 -2.68 -1.04
N ASP A 60 12.69 -3.95 -0.74
CA ASP A 60 12.17 -4.41 0.55
C ASP A 60 13.30 -4.46 1.59
N TYR A 61 13.20 -3.58 2.60
CA TYR A 61 14.14 -3.45 3.73
C TYR A 61 13.53 -3.90 5.06
N MET A 62 12.33 -4.47 5.06
CA MET A 62 11.65 -4.93 6.29
C MET A 62 12.23 -6.23 6.85
#